data_AF-A0A3B0PKR0-F1
#
_entry.id   AF-A0A3B0PKR0-F1
#
_cell.length_a   1.000
_cell.length_b   1.000
_cell.length_c   1.000
_cell.angle_alpha   90.00
_cell.angle_beta   90.00
_cell.angle_gamma   90.00
#
_symmetry.space_group_name_H-M   'P 1'
#
loop_
_entity.id
_entity.type
_entity.pdbx_description
1 polymer ?
#
loop_
_entity_poly.entity_id
_entity_poly.type
_entity_poly.pdbx_seq_one_letter_code
_entity_poly.pdbx_strand_id
1 'polypeptide(L)' 'MPNGTYYVTDAGMCGPRDCAIGSNYEEVYQKMRYDARLPFKVSDNKCELNAVLFTLSKNTNEKRIKLIRILED' A
#
# COMPACT_ATOMS: atom_id res chain seq x y z
N MET A 1 19.36 7.89 -1.18
CA MET A 1 20.01 8.08 -2.51
C MET A 1 21.33 8.80 -2.36
N PRO A 2 22.28 8.68 -3.31
CA PRO A 2 23.62 9.28 -3.22
C PRO A 2 23.62 10.78 -2.87
N ASN A 3 22.62 11.53 -3.33
CA ASN A 3 22.49 12.98 -3.10
C ASN A 3 21.53 13.34 -1.95
N GLY A 4 21.25 12.41 -1.03
CA GLY A 4 20.49 12.70 0.18
C GLY A 4 18.96 12.78 0.01
N THR A 5 18.43 12.42 -1.16
CA THR A 5 16.99 12.19 -1.39
C THR A 5 16.54 10.91 -0.70
N TYR A 6 15.42 10.98 0.02
CA TYR A 6 14.72 9.81 0.51
C TYR A 6 14.03 9.07 -0.64
N TYR A 7 14.07 7.75 -0.61
CA TYR A 7 13.47 6.94 -1.66
C TYR A 7 12.81 5.72 -1.04
N VAL A 8 11.60 5.46 -1.50
CA VAL A 8 10.85 4.22 -1.29
C VAL A 8 10.18 3.90 -2.62
N THR A 9 10.18 2.63 -3.02
CA THR A 9 9.60 2.22 -4.30
C THR A 9 8.08 2.34 -4.30
N ASP A 10 7.44 1.95 -3.20
CA ASP A 10 5.99 2.00 -3.01
C ASP A 10 5.70 2.21 -1.50
N ALA A 11 4.72 3.05 -1.17
CA ALA A 11 4.35 3.31 0.21
C ALA A 11 3.45 2.22 0.81
N GLY A 12 2.80 1.41 -0.02
CA GLY A 12 1.71 0.52 0.31
C GLY A 12 0.33 1.18 0.16
N MET A 13 -0.72 0.36 0.22
CA MET A 13 -2.12 0.78 0.14
C MET A 13 -2.66 1.18 1.53
N CYS A 14 -3.64 2.08 1.57
CA CYS A 14 -4.51 2.30 2.74
C CYS A 14 -5.92 1.83 2.39
N GLY A 15 -6.34 0.68 2.92
CA GLY A 15 -7.60 0.05 2.54
C GLY A 15 -7.68 -1.42 2.95
N PRO A 16 -8.63 -2.19 2.41
CA PRO A 16 -8.87 -3.58 2.80
C PRO A 16 -7.62 -4.45 2.61
N ARG A 17 -7.30 -5.29 3.59
CA ARG A 17 -6.23 -6.30 3.49
C ARG A 17 -6.80 -7.65 3.05
N ASP A 18 -5.93 -8.62 2.78
CA ASP A 18 -6.32 -9.97 2.33
C ASP A 18 -7.22 -9.95 1.07
N CYS A 19 -6.96 -8.99 0.18
CA CYS A 19 -7.73 -8.72 -1.02
C CYS A 19 -6.81 -8.56 -2.24
N ALA A 20 -7.38 -8.45 -3.44
CA ALA A 20 -6.66 -8.21 -4.67
C ALA A 20 -6.65 -6.71 -5.02
N ILE A 21 -5.64 -5.98 -4.52
CA ILE A 21 -5.44 -4.54 -4.79
C ILE A 21 -6.72 -3.73 -4.47
N GLY A 22 -7.27 -3.93 -3.27
CA GLY A 22 -8.50 -3.27 -2.80
C GLY A 22 -9.80 -3.94 -3.24
N SER A 23 -9.76 -4.85 -4.22
CA SER A 23 -10.93 -5.59 -4.70
C SER A 23 -11.04 -6.98 -4.09
N ASN A 24 -12.25 -7.53 -4.05
CA ASN A 24 -12.45 -8.94 -3.72
C ASN A 24 -11.62 -9.87 -4.62
N TYR A 25 -11.10 -10.94 -4.04
CA TYR A 25 -10.26 -11.92 -4.75
C TYR A 25 -11.01 -12.61 -5.89
N GLU A 26 -12.28 -12.96 -5.68
CA GLU A 26 -13.04 -13.82 -6.58
C GLU A 26 -13.22 -13.20 -7.98
N GLU A 27 -13.71 -11.96 -8.08
CA GLU A 27 -13.93 -11.32 -9.38
C GLU A 27 -12.61 -11.08 -10.13
N VAL A 28 -11.52 -10.81 -9.40
CA VAL A 28 -10.18 -10.69 -9.98
C VAL A 28 -9.68 -12.04 -10.52
N TYR A 29 -9.85 -13.12 -9.74
CA TYR A 29 -9.52 -14.47 -10.17
C TYR A 29 -10.31 -14.89 -11.42
N GLN A 30 -11.62 -14.63 -11.44
CA GLN A 30 -12.48 -14.95 -12.58
C GLN A 30 -12.06 -14.21 -13.85
N LYS A 31 -11.66 -12.93 -13.73
CA LYS A 31 -11.08 -12.18 -14.85
C LYS A 31 -9.76 -12.79 -15.32
N MET A 32 -8.82 -13.08 -14.41
CA MET A 32 -7.49 -13.59 -14.78
C MET A 32 -7.53 -15.00 -15.37
N ARG A 33 -8.40 -15.86 -14.84
CA ARG A 33 -8.47 -17.28 -15.21
C ARG A 33 -9.35 -17.53 -16.44
N TYR A 34 -10.47 -16.81 -16.56
CA TYR A 34 -11.52 -17.10 -17.55
C TYR A 34 -11.87 -15.90 -18.44
N ASP A 35 -11.16 -14.77 -18.33
CA ASP A 35 -11.50 -13.51 -19.00
C ASP A 35 -12.94 -13.03 -18.70
N ALA A 36 -13.46 -13.38 -17.52
CA ALA A 36 -14.81 -13.01 -17.12
C ALA A 36 -14.95 -11.50 -16.92
N ARG A 37 -16.08 -10.94 -17.37
CA ARG A 37 -16.43 -9.52 -17.24
C ARG A 37 -17.32 -9.28 -16.02
N LEU A 38 -16.78 -9.56 -14.84
CA LEU A 38 -17.45 -9.27 -13.57
C LEU A 38 -17.05 -7.88 -13.06
N PRO A 39 -17.99 -7.11 -12.47
CA PRO A 39 -17.64 -5.84 -11.85
C PRO A 39 -16.78 -6.08 -10.60
N PHE A 40 -15.65 -5.39 -10.50
CA PHE A 40 -14.84 -5.43 -9.30
C PHE A 40 -15.54 -4.70 -8.15
N LYS A 41 -15.57 -5.35 -7.00
CA LYS A 41 -16.14 -4.82 -5.77
C LYS A 41 -15.03 -4.58 -4.77
N VAL A 42 -15.13 -3.48 -4.03
CA VAL A 42 -14.26 -3.19 -2.89
C VAL A 42 -14.41 -4.32 -1.89
N SER A 43 -13.29 -4.76 -1.31
CA SER A 43 -13.32 -5.80 -0.30
C SER A 43 -13.78 -5.26 1.05
N ASP A 44 -14.62 -6.01 1.75
CA ASP A 44 -15.10 -5.67 3.11
C ASP A 44 -14.17 -6.25 4.21
N ASN A 45 -12.99 -6.73 3.83
CA ASN A 45 -11.99 -7.20 4.79
C ASN A 45 -11.46 -6.06 5.66
N LYS A 46 -10.92 -6.43 6.82
CA LYS A 46 -10.21 -5.51 7.72
C LYS A 46 -9.18 -4.68 6.96
N CYS A 47 -9.06 -3.42 7.27
CA CYS A 47 -8.15 -2.52 6.60
C CYS A 47 -6.71 -2.62 7.13
N GLU A 48 -5.78 -2.13 6.34
CA GLU A 48 -4.45 -1.72 6.77
C GLU A 48 -4.17 -0.29 6.31
N LEU A 49 -3.29 0.39 7.03
CA LEU A 49 -2.73 1.68 6.66
C LEU A 49 -1.23 1.50 6.47
N ASN A 50 -0.74 1.91 5.31
CA ASN A 50 0.68 2.02 5.04
C ASN A 50 1.06 3.48 4.80
N ALA A 51 2.18 3.93 5.35
CA ALA A 51 2.64 5.31 5.18
C ALA A 51 4.17 5.41 5.29
N VAL A 52 4.69 6.58 4.89
CA VAL A 52 6.11 6.93 4.97
C VAL A 52 6.25 8.16 5.85
N LEU A 53 6.85 8.00 7.03
CA LEU A 53 7.18 9.11 7.92
C LEU A 53 8.64 9.51 7.70
N PHE A 54 8.89 10.77 7.37
CA PHE A 54 10.25 11.28 7.20
C PHE A 54 10.41 12.68 7.80
N THR A 55 11.64 13.00 8.17
CA THR A 55 12.03 14.32 8.67
C THR A 55 12.66 15.12 7.54
N LEU A 56 12.02 16.21 7.12
CA LEU A 56 12.61 17.15 6.18
C LEU A 56 13.51 18.15 6.92
N SER A 57 14.83 18.03 6.75
CA SER A 57 15.80 18.93 7.37
C SER A 57 16.97 19.23 6.42
N LYS A 58 17.56 20.42 6.58
CA LYS A 58 18.85 20.80 5.97
C LYS A 58 20.03 20.17 6.71
N ASN A 59 19.87 19.84 8.00
CA ASN A 59 20.87 19.14 8.78
C ASN A 59 20.82 17.65 8.46
N THR A 60 21.88 17.14 7.83
CA THR A 60 21.97 15.71 7.47
C THR A 60 21.86 14.78 8.68
N ASN A 61 22.27 15.22 9.87
CA ASN A 61 22.20 14.41 11.09
C ASN A 61 20.79 14.24 11.64
N GLU A 62 19.83 15.06 11.21
CA GLU A 62 18.41 14.99 11.59
C GLU A 62 17.57 14.22 10.58
N LYS A 63 18.15 13.82 9.45
CA LYS A 63 17.43 13.11 8.40
C LYS A 63 17.00 11.73 8.87
N ARG A 64 15.70 11.44 8.81
CA ARG A 64 15.08 10.16 9.19
C ARG A 64 14.00 9.81 8.16
N ILE A 65 13.83 8.52 7.88
CA ILE A 65 12.71 7.96 7.12
C ILE A 65 12.32 6.63 7.78
N LYS A 66 11.02 6.36 7.89
CA LYS A 66 10.45 5.16 8.50
C LYS A 66 9.18 4.77 7.76
N LEU A 67 9.01 3.48 7.50
CA LEU A 67 7.75 2.91 7.04
C LEU A 67 6.81 2.68 8.22
N ILE A 68 5.54 3.02 8.04
CA ILE A 68 4.46 2.79 8.99
C ILE A 68 3.53 1.75 8.37
N ARG A 69 3.18 0.73 9.14
CA ARG A 69 2.12 -0.22 8.83
C ARG A 69 1.26 -0.42 10.07
N ILE A 70 -0.03 -0.18 9.94
CA ILE A 70 -1.02 -0.36 11.00
C ILE A 70 -2.11 -1.29 10.45
N LEU A 71 -2.45 -2.32 11.22
CA LEU A 71 -3.53 -3.25 10.88
C LEU A 71 -4.76 -2.90 11.71
N GLU A 72 -5.93 -2.90 11.09
CA GLU A 72 -7.20 -2.89 11.83
C GLU A 72 -7.33 -4.19 12.63
N ASP A 73 -7.69 -4.03 13.91
CA ASP A 73 -7.80 -5.09 14.91
C ASP A 73 -8.85 -6.14 14.55
#